data_AF-A0A9W9VM39-F1
#
_entry.id   AF-A0A9W9VM39-F1
#
_cell.length_a   1.000
_cell.length_b   1.000
_cell.length_c   1.000
_cell.angle_alpha   90.00
_cell.angle_beta   90.00
_cell.angle_gamma   90.00
#
_symmetry.space_group_name_H-M   'P 1'
#
loop_
_entity.id
_entity.type
_entity.pdbx_description
1 polymer ?
#
loop_
_entity_poly.entity_id
_entity_poly.type
_entity_poly.pdbx_seq_one_letter_code
_entity_poly.pdbx_strand_id
1 'polypeptide(L)'
;MVSQDWQALIDEKRAQREALIPSKWRIPGYVADKVSPTASVSAFELLEETDILSKEEREITELHDATALLELLAAGKVSSLAVTTAFCKRAAIAQQLVFDFLFPCATKRHG
;
A
#
# COMPACT_ATOMS: atom_id res chain seq x y z
N MET A 1 24.79 -1.04 -28.62
CA MET A 1 24.38 -0.74 -27.24
C MET A 1 22.90 -0.44 -27.28
N VAL A 2 22.07 -1.39 -26.83
CA VAL A 2 20.61 -1.19 -26.82
C VAL A 2 20.32 -0.19 -25.71
N SER A 3 20.03 1.05 -26.09
CA SER A 3 19.37 2.01 -25.21
C SER A 3 17.96 1.48 -25.00
N GLN A 4 17.78 0.52 -24.08
CA GLN A 4 16.44 0.18 -23.63
C GLN A 4 15.81 1.47 -23.10
N ASP A 5 14.66 1.81 -23.67
CA ASP A 5 13.90 2.98 -23.24
C ASP A 5 13.64 2.85 -21.74
N TRP A 6 14.15 3.79 -20.94
CA TRP A 6 14.13 3.66 -19.48
C TRP A 6 12.69 3.63 -18.95
N GLN A 7 11.75 4.22 -19.69
CA GLN A 7 10.31 4.17 -19.46
C GLN A 7 9.82 2.72 -19.53
N ALA A 8 10.19 1.98 -20.57
CA ALA A 8 9.82 0.57 -20.71
C ALA A 8 10.39 -0.29 -19.57
N LEU A 9 11.61 0.01 -19.10
CA LEU A 9 12.20 -0.64 -17.93
C LEU A 9 11.43 -0.33 -16.64
N ILE A 10 10.97 0.91 -16.46
CA ILE A 10 10.15 1.29 -15.31
C ILE A 10 8.80 0.58 -15.34
N ASP A 11 8.13 0.56 -16.49
CA ASP A 11 6.82 -0.07 -16.64
C ASP A 11 6.91 -1.58 -16.38
N GLU A 12 7.95 -2.24 -16.88
CA GLU A 12 8.21 -3.64 -16.58
C GLU A 12 8.41 -3.87 -15.07
N LYS A 13 9.16 -3.00 -14.40
CA LYS A 13 9.40 -3.11 -12.94
C LYS A 13 8.13 -2.87 -12.12
N ARG A 14 7.27 -1.96 -12.55
CA ARG A 14 5.97 -1.72 -11.91
C ARG A 14 5.05 -2.93 -12.06
N ALA A 15 4.95 -3.47 -13.27
CA ALA A 15 4.18 -4.68 -13.54
C ALA A 15 4.68 -5.89 -12.74
N GLN A 16 6.00 -6.09 -12.63
CA GLN A 16 6.60 -7.13 -11.79
C GLN A 16 6.21 -6.97 -10.32
N ARG A 17 6.28 -5.75 -9.78
CA ARG A 17 5.89 -5.44 -8.39
C ARG A 17 4.39 -5.68 -8.16
N GLU A 18 3.53 -5.22 -9.06
CA GLU A 18 2.07 -5.41 -8.97
C GLU A 18 1.68 -6.89 -9.04
N ALA A 19 2.39 -7.68 -9.85
CA ALA A 19 2.18 -9.13 -9.92
C ALA A 19 2.51 -9.85 -8.59
N LEU A 20 3.43 -9.31 -7.79
CA LEU A 20 3.79 -9.86 -6.47
C LEU A 20 2.75 -9.55 -5.38
N ILE A 21 1.86 -8.57 -5.59
CA ILE A 21 0.81 -8.24 -4.63
C ILE A 21 -0.28 -9.32 -4.71
N PRO A 22 -0.56 -10.06 -3.62
CA PRO A 22 -1.62 -11.05 -3.58
C PRO A 22 -2.96 -10.42 -3.96
N SER A 23 -3.77 -11.12 -4.75
CA SER A 23 -5.06 -10.61 -5.23
C SER A 23 -6.00 -10.18 -4.10
N LYS A 24 -5.94 -10.86 -2.95
CA LYS A 24 -6.71 -10.50 -1.74
C LYS A 24 -6.30 -9.17 -1.09
N TRP A 25 -5.17 -8.59 -1.47
CA TRP A 25 -4.67 -7.31 -0.95
C TRP A 25 -4.73 -6.19 -1.99
N ARG A 26 -5.35 -6.47 -3.15
CA ARG A 26 -5.51 -5.47 -4.21
C ARG A 26 -6.67 -4.54 -3.89
N ILE A 27 -6.45 -3.26 -4.12
CA ILE A 27 -7.48 -2.24 -3.93
C ILE A 27 -8.55 -2.41 -4.99
N PRO A 28 -9.84 -2.42 -4.61
CA PRO A 28 -10.93 -2.45 -5.58
C PRO A 28 -10.95 -1.20 -6.47
N GLY A 29 -11.39 -1.35 -7.72
CA GLY A 29 -11.49 -0.24 -8.68
C GLY A 29 -12.28 0.96 -8.14
N TYR A 30 -13.38 0.73 -7.41
CA TYR A 30 -14.21 1.81 -6.85
C TYR A 30 -13.48 2.71 -5.84
N VAL A 31 -12.43 2.21 -5.19
CA VAL A 31 -11.56 2.97 -4.27
C VAL A 31 -10.46 3.66 -5.07
N ALA A 32 -9.87 2.94 -6.03
CA ALA A 32 -8.85 3.45 -6.92
C ALA A 32 -9.34 4.69 -7.70
N ASP A 33 -10.58 4.69 -8.15
CA ASP A 33 -11.21 5.80 -8.88
C ASP A 33 -11.35 7.09 -8.05
N LYS A 34 -11.33 6.99 -6.72
CA LYS A 34 -11.38 8.15 -5.80
C LYS A 34 -10.02 8.81 -5.63
N VAL A 35 -8.94 8.13 -6.01
CA VAL A 35 -7.56 8.62 -5.86
C VAL A 35 -7.20 9.46 -7.07
N SER A 36 -6.91 10.73 -6.86
CA SER A 36 -6.33 11.61 -7.87
C SER A 36 -5.37 12.62 -7.25
N PRO A 37 -4.44 13.21 -8.01
CA PRO A 37 -3.51 14.23 -7.49
C PRO A 37 -4.19 15.44 -6.84
N THR A 38 -5.46 15.70 -7.18
CA THR A 38 -6.27 16.79 -6.67
C THR A 38 -7.32 16.35 -5.65
N ALA A 39 -7.44 15.06 -5.37
CA ALA A 39 -8.37 14.55 -4.38
C ALA A 39 -7.92 14.94 -2.97
N SER A 40 -8.87 15.35 -2.13
CA SER A 40 -8.64 15.62 -0.71
C SER A 40 -8.88 14.39 0.18
N VAL A 41 -9.01 13.20 -0.42
CA VAL A 41 -9.38 11.98 0.30
C VAL A 41 -8.19 11.45 1.08
N SER A 42 -8.40 11.12 2.34
CA SER A 42 -7.35 10.55 3.19
C SER A 42 -7.11 9.08 2.86
N ALA A 43 -5.84 8.65 2.86
CA ALA A 43 -5.51 7.23 2.73
C ALA A 43 -6.13 6.38 3.86
N PHE A 44 -6.34 6.96 5.05
CA PHE A 44 -7.00 6.28 6.17
C PHE A 44 -8.49 6.04 5.90
N GLU A 45 -9.18 7.04 5.34
CA GLU A 45 -10.61 6.91 4.95
C GLU A 45 -10.79 5.85 3.86
N LEU A 46 -9.92 5.85 2.85
CA LEU A 46 -9.94 4.82 1.80
C LEU A 46 -9.71 3.42 2.38
N LEU A 47 -8.85 3.29 3.39
CA LEU A 47 -8.67 2.03 4.08
C LEU A 47 -9.96 1.60 4.76
N GLU A 48 -10.68 2.49 5.47
CA GLU A 48 -12.01 2.22 6.08
C GLU A 48 -13.04 1.70 5.10
N GLU A 49 -13.06 2.20 3.87
CA GLU A 49 -13.97 1.73 2.82
C GLU A 49 -13.61 0.34 2.25
N THR A 50 -12.41 -0.16 2.54
CA THR A 50 -11.94 -1.47 2.06
C THR A 50 -12.06 -2.54 3.14
N ASP A 51 -12.50 -3.74 2.75
CA ASP A 51 -12.52 -4.92 3.62
C ASP A 51 -11.20 -5.71 3.58
N ILE A 52 -10.08 -5.06 3.22
CA ILE A 52 -8.76 -5.71 3.08
C ILE A 52 -8.07 -5.89 4.44
N LEU A 53 -8.22 -4.86 5.30
CA LEU A 53 -7.73 -4.86 6.68
C LEU A 53 -8.90 -5.15 7.62
N SER A 54 -8.77 -6.23 8.39
CA SER A 54 -9.70 -6.50 9.47
C SER A 54 -9.59 -5.43 10.56
N LYS A 55 -10.57 -5.39 11.46
CA LYS A 55 -10.56 -4.46 12.60
C LYS A 55 -9.28 -4.61 13.43
N GLU A 56 -8.91 -5.84 13.79
CA GLU A 56 -7.70 -6.12 14.57
C GLU A 56 -6.42 -5.68 13.85
N GLU A 57 -6.33 -5.87 12.53
CA GLU A 57 -5.17 -5.44 11.74
C GLU A 57 -5.04 -3.91 11.68
N ARG A 58 -6.16 -3.19 11.70
CA ARG A 58 -6.17 -1.72 11.82
C ARG A 58 -5.73 -1.28 13.20
N GLU A 59 -6.27 -1.88 14.25
CA GLU A 59 -5.90 -1.56 15.64
C GLU A 59 -4.37 -1.72 15.82
N ILE A 60 -3.80 -2.82 15.31
CA ILE A 60 -2.35 -3.07 15.29
C ILE A 60 -1.57 -1.96 14.57
N THR A 61 -2.09 -1.39 13.49
CA THR A 61 -1.34 -0.47 12.62
C THR A 61 -1.65 1.01 12.81
N GLU A 62 -2.68 1.36 13.60
CA GLU A 62 -3.17 2.74 13.77
C GLU A 62 -3.22 3.20 15.22
N LEU A 63 -3.52 2.30 16.17
CA LEU A 63 -3.83 2.69 17.55
C LEU A 63 -2.68 2.48 18.54
N HIS A 64 -1.60 1.83 18.11
CA HIS A 64 -0.49 1.51 18.98
C HIS A 64 0.81 2.12 18.45
N ASP A 65 1.58 2.73 19.36
CA ASP A 65 2.97 3.03 19.09
C ASP A 65 3.85 1.77 19.19
N ALA A 66 5.11 1.89 18.78
CA ALA A 66 6.04 0.76 18.75
C ALA A 66 6.26 0.13 20.14
N THR A 67 6.25 0.94 21.19
CA THR A 67 6.40 0.50 22.59
C THR A 67 5.19 -0.30 23.07
N ALA A 68 3.98 0.19 22.82
CA ALA A 68 2.75 -0.50 23.16
C ALA A 68 2.61 -1.83 22.41
N LEU A 69 2.95 -1.87 21.11
CA LEU A 69 2.98 -3.13 20.35
C LEU A 69 3.96 -4.14 20.94
N LEU A 70 5.14 -3.69 21.38
CA LEU A 70 6.14 -4.55 21.99
C LEU A 70 5.62 -5.14 23.32
N GLU A 71 4.94 -4.35 24.14
CA GLU A 71 4.30 -4.83 25.36
C GLU A 71 3.21 -5.87 25.08
N LEU A 72 2.38 -5.65 24.05
CA LEU A 72 1.34 -6.60 23.64
C LEU A 72 1.94 -7.92 23.12
N LEU A 73 3.04 -7.84 22.37
CA LEU A 73 3.80 -9.01 21.90
C LEU A 73 4.42 -9.77 23.08
N ALA A 74 5.06 -9.06 24.01
CA ALA A 74 5.66 -9.65 25.20
C ALA A 74 4.61 -10.31 26.11
N ALA A 75 3.42 -9.72 26.21
CA ALA A 75 2.28 -10.27 26.93
C ALA A 75 1.55 -11.41 26.17
N GLY A 76 1.96 -11.71 24.93
CA GLY A 76 1.31 -12.74 24.08
C GLY A 76 -0.12 -12.40 23.66
N LYS A 77 -0.54 -11.13 23.78
CA LYS A 77 -1.88 -10.66 23.40
C LYS A 77 -2.06 -10.55 21.90
N VAL A 78 -0.97 -10.27 21.19
CA VAL A 78 -0.90 -10.31 19.72
C VAL A 78 0.25 -11.21 19.30
N SER A 79 0.09 -11.89 18.16
CA SER A 79 1.17 -12.74 17.63
C SER A 79 2.08 -11.95 16.70
N SER A 80 3.36 -12.34 16.63
CA SER A 80 4.31 -11.76 15.67
C SER A 80 3.82 -11.91 14.22
N LEU A 81 3.17 -13.04 13.90
CA LEU A 81 2.56 -13.29 12.59
C LEU A 81 1.43 -12.31 12.29
N ALA A 82 0.53 -12.06 13.25
CA ALA A 82 -0.56 -11.10 13.08
C ALA A 82 -0.03 -9.68 12.85
N VAL A 83 0.94 -9.26 13.68
CA VAL A 83 1.56 -7.93 13.55
C VAL A 83 2.23 -7.76 12.20
N THR A 84 3.12 -8.68 11.82
CA THR A 84 3.82 -8.62 10.52
C THR A 84 2.85 -8.66 9.34
N THR A 85 1.82 -9.50 9.40
CA THR A 85 0.80 -9.57 8.34
C THR A 85 0.03 -8.27 8.20
N ALA A 86 -0.39 -7.64 9.30
CA ALA A 86 -1.10 -6.37 9.30
C ALA A 86 -0.26 -5.25 8.64
N PHE A 87 1.02 -5.13 9.03
CA PHE A 87 1.93 -4.16 8.44
C PHE A 87 2.20 -4.45 6.95
N CYS A 88 2.42 -5.71 6.55
CA CYS A 88 2.63 -6.07 5.16
C CYS A 88 1.41 -5.77 4.27
N LYS A 89 0.19 -6.07 4.75
CA LYS A 89 -1.05 -5.72 4.06
C LYS A 89 -1.16 -4.21 3.87
N ARG A 90 -0.99 -3.43 4.95
CA ARG A 90 -1.07 -1.98 4.90
C ARG A 90 -0.02 -1.37 3.97
N ALA A 91 1.20 -1.90 3.98
CA ALA A 91 2.26 -1.50 3.07
C ALA A 91 1.89 -1.78 1.60
N ALA A 92 1.30 -2.93 1.29
CA ALA A 92 0.84 -3.25 -0.06
C ALA A 92 -0.27 -2.30 -0.53
N ILE A 93 -1.18 -1.90 0.37
CA ILE A 93 -2.24 -0.93 0.04
C ILE A 93 -1.64 0.47 -0.18
N ALA A 94 -0.79 0.94 0.73
CA ALA A 94 -0.10 2.23 0.59
C ALA A 94 0.73 2.29 -0.70
N GLN A 95 1.38 1.19 -1.08
CA GLN A 95 2.12 1.08 -2.32
C GLN A 95 1.23 1.36 -3.54
N GLN A 96 0.04 0.77 -3.60
CA GLN A 96 -0.93 0.95 -4.67
C GLN A 96 -1.50 2.38 -4.71
N LEU A 97 -1.78 2.98 -3.55
CA LEU A 97 -2.33 4.35 -3.47
C LEU A 97 -1.32 5.43 -3.83
N VAL A 98 -0.07 5.29 -3.39
CA VAL A 98 0.95 6.33 -3.55
C VAL A 98 1.66 6.20 -4.89
N PHE A 99 2.17 5.02 -5.23
CA PHE A 99 3.13 4.90 -6.33
C PHE A 99 2.49 4.75 -7.70
N ASP A 100 1.28 4.23 -7.78
CA ASP A 100 0.63 4.08 -9.09
C ASP A 100 -0.05 5.40 -9.50
N PHE A 101 -0.47 6.23 -8.53
CA PHE A 101 -1.18 7.48 -8.79
C PHE A 101 -0.30 8.75 -8.83
N LEU A 102 0.83 8.82 -8.11
CA LEU A 102 1.69 10.02 -8.13
C LEU A 102 2.64 10.10 -9.33
N PHE A 103 2.82 9.02 -10.09
CA PHE A 103 3.80 8.97 -11.19
C PHE A 103 3.29 8.89 -12.64
N PRO A 104 2.04 9.26 -13.00
CA PRO A 104 1.68 9.35 -14.42
C PRO A 104 2.36 10.55 -15.12
N CYS A 105 2.83 11.56 -14.38
CA CYS A 105 3.40 12.80 -14.92
C CYS A 105 4.93 12.78 -15.13
N ALA A 106 5.66 11.81 -14.56
CA ALA A 106 7.11 11.73 -14.71
C ALA A 106 7.58 11.41 -16.16
N THR A 107 6.65 11.07 -17.05
CA THR A 107 6.87 10.82 -18.49
C THR A 107 6.77 12.09 -19.36
N LYS A 108 6.42 13.26 -18.79
CA LYS A 108 6.35 14.55 -19.51
C LYS A 108 7.41 15.56 -19.06
N ARG A 109 8.65 15.13 -18.77
CA ARG A 109 9.76 16.09 -18.73
C ARG A 109 10.26 16.26 -20.18
N HIS A 110 9.79 17.32 -20.82
CA HIS A 110 10.22 17.79 -22.14
C HIS A 110 11.76 17.83 -22.24
N GLY A 111 12.26 17.44 -23.42
CA GLY A 111 13.68 17.47 -23.77
C GLY A 111 14.26 18.85 -24.01
#